data_AF-A0A967W8F4-F1
#
_entry.id   AF-A0A967W8F4-F1
#
_cell.length_a   1.000
_cell.length_b   1.000
_cell.length_c   1.000
_cell.angle_alpha   90.00
_cell.angle_beta   90.00
_cell.angle_gamma   90.00
#
_symmetry.space_group_name_H-M   'P 1'
#
loop_
_entity.id
_entity.type
_entity.pdbx_description
1 polymer ?
#
loop_
_entity_poly.entity_id
_entity_poly.type
_entity_poly.pdbx_seq_one_letter_code
_entity_poly.pdbx_strand_id
1 'polypeptide(L)'
;EEEGLSRTKLARSLGCSAAKISGRLKLLELDPEIQELVAEGELPKSPQIVDAFAQVADREARVELAREVARRRTSLKGIVRACERLVERIEE
;
A
#
# COMPACT_ATOMS: atom_id res chain seq x y z
N GLU A 1 10.37 -4.38 23.23
CA GLU A 1 11.18 -5.44 22.61
C GLU A 1 10.38 -6.03 21.47
N GLU A 2 10.93 -6.08 20.24
CA GLU A 2 10.29 -6.87 19.18
C GLU A 2 10.47 -8.35 19.56
N GLU A 3 9.38 -9.05 19.84
CA GLU A 3 9.41 -10.51 19.94
C GLU A 3 9.96 -11.05 18.62
N GLY A 4 11.13 -11.68 18.65
CA GLY A 4 11.86 -12.21 17.49
C GLY A 4 11.18 -13.41 16.80
N LEU A 5 9.86 -13.32 16.60
CA LEU A 5 9.04 -14.30 15.92
C LEU A 5 9.29 -14.22 14.41
N SER A 6 9.83 -15.29 13.85
CA SER A 6 9.85 -15.50 12.40
C SER A 6 8.45 -15.33 11.81
N ARG A 7 8.34 -14.66 10.65
CA ARG A 7 7.08 -14.48 9.90
C ARG A 7 6.32 -15.79 9.70
N THR A 8 7.02 -16.92 9.56
CA THR A 8 6.43 -18.26 9.42
C THR A 8 5.79 -18.75 10.72
N LYS A 9 6.39 -18.46 11.88
CA LYS A 9 5.79 -18.77 13.19
C LYS A 9 4.56 -17.90 13.43
N LEU A 10 4.65 -16.62 13.11
CA LEU A 10 3.54 -15.68 13.21
C LEU A 10 2.35 -16.11 12.32
N ALA A 11 2.64 -16.49 11.07
CA ALA A 11 1.66 -17.02 10.11
C ALA A 11 0.90 -18.23 10.68
N ARG A 12 1.66 -19.20 11.21
CA ARG A 12 1.11 -20.40 11.82
C ARG A 12 0.26 -20.09 13.05
N SER A 13 0.70 -19.17 13.91
CA SER A 13 -0.03 -18.78 15.12
C SER A 13 -1.31 -18.00 14.83
N LEU A 14 -1.31 -17.17 13.78
CA LEU A 14 -2.46 -16.34 13.39
C LEU A 14 -3.40 -17.02 12.39
N GLY A 15 -3.12 -18.27 12.00
CA GLY A 15 -3.93 -19.02 11.04
C GLY A 15 -3.97 -18.36 9.65
N CYS A 16 -2.89 -17.72 9.21
CA CYS A 16 -2.82 -17.05 7.91
C CYS A 16 -1.55 -17.39 7.15
N SER A 17 -1.49 -17.02 5.87
CA SER A 17 -0.29 -17.23 5.06
C SER A 17 0.79 -16.21 5.40
N ALA A 18 2.07 -16.62 5.31
CA ALA A 18 3.20 -15.71 5.45
C ALA A 18 3.16 -14.58 4.40
N ALA A 19 2.63 -14.85 3.20
CA ALA A 19 2.40 -13.84 2.16
C ALA A 19 1.41 -12.75 2.62
N LYS A 20 0.35 -13.10 3.35
CA LYS A 20 -0.60 -12.14 3.93
C LYS A 20 0.07 -11.24 4.97
N ILE A 21 0.98 -11.79 5.78
CA ILE A 21 1.76 -11.01 6.73
C ILE A 21 2.73 -10.08 6.00
N SER A 22 3.54 -10.60 5.08
CA SER A 22 4.48 -9.78 4.30
C SER A 22 3.78 -8.64 3.56
N GLY A 23 2.65 -8.91 2.92
CA GLY A 23 1.87 -7.87 2.24
C GLY A 23 1.32 -6.79 3.19
N ARG A 24 0.97 -7.16 4.44
CA ARG A 24 0.56 -6.20 5.46
C ARG A 24 1.73 -5.43 6.07
N LEU A 25 2.93 -6.00 6.11
CA LEU A 25 4.11 -5.30 6.58
C LEU A 25 4.55 -4.22 5.59
N LYS A 26 4.41 -4.46 4.28
CA LYS A 26 4.69 -3.44 3.26
C LYS A 26 3.83 -2.18 3.40
N LEU A 27 2.62 -2.30 3.95
CA LEU A 27 1.76 -1.14 4.24
C LEU A 27 2.43 -0.13 5.18
N LEU A 28 3.32 -0.60 6.06
CA LEU A 28 4.06 0.24 6.99
C LEU A 28 5.16 1.07 6.30
N GLU A 29 5.51 0.75 5.05
CA GLU A 29 6.48 1.50 4.24
C GLU A 29 5.85 2.71 3.53
N LEU A 30 4.52 2.82 3.52
CA LEU A 30 3.80 3.95 2.92
C LEU A 30 3.71 5.14 3.88
N ASP A 31 3.43 6.32 3.34
CA ASP A 31 3.20 7.52 4.14
C ASP A 31 2.02 7.35 5.10
N PRO A 32 2.08 7.93 6.33
CA PRO A 32 1.01 7.85 7.32
C PRO A 32 -0.36 8.21 6.76
N GLU A 33 -0.45 9.22 5.90
CA GLU A 33 -1.70 9.68 5.28
C GLU A 33 -2.34 8.60 4.39
N ILE A 34 -1.52 7.76 3.74
CA ILE A 34 -2.01 6.65 2.91
C ILE A 34 -2.41 5.48 3.81
N GLN A 35 -1.67 5.25 4.91
CA GLN A 35 -2.03 4.26 5.90
C GLN A 35 -3.39 4.57 6.56
N GLU A 36 -3.68 5.85 6.83
CA GLU A 36 -4.97 6.33 7.36
C GLU A 36 -6.12 6.02 6.39
N LEU A 37 -5.98 6.34 5.10
CA LEU A 37 -7.00 6.03 4.09
C LEU A 37 -7.29 4.52 3.99
N VAL A 38 -6.26 3.68 4.18
CA VAL A 38 -6.42 2.22 4.22
C VAL A 38 -7.10 1.76 5.53
N ALA A 39 -6.80 2.42 6.65
CA ALA A 39 -7.42 2.13 7.95
C ALA A 39 -8.91 2.48 7.94
N GLU A 40 -9.28 3.61 7.35
CA GLU A 40 -10.65 4.09 7.15
C GLU A 40 -11.44 3.26 6.12
N GLY A 41 -10.74 2.46 5.30
CA GLY A 41 -11.35 1.61 4.28
C GLY A 41 -11.62 2.33 2.95
N GLU A 42 -11.13 3.56 2.80
CA GLU A 42 -11.19 4.34 1.56
C GLU A 42 -10.21 3.81 0.50
N LEU A 43 -9.14 3.13 0.94
CA LEU A 43 -8.21 2.39 0.06
C LEU A 43 -8.18 0.88 0.36
N PRO A 44 -8.09 0.02 -0.67
CA PRO A 44 -8.00 -1.43 -0.48
C PRO A 44 -6.74 -1.88 0.29
N LYS A 45 -6.87 -2.88 1.16
CA LYS A 45 -5.73 -3.55 1.83
C LYS A 45 -5.02 -4.55 0.91
N SER A 46 -4.60 -4.11 -0.28
CA SER A 46 -4.01 -4.96 -1.33
C SER A 46 -2.51 -4.73 -1.48
N PRO A 47 -1.67 -5.78 -1.48
CA PRO A 47 -0.23 -5.64 -1.76
C PRO A 47 0.05 -4.97 -3.11
N GLN A 48 -0.81 -5.15 -4.12
CA GLN A 48 -0.63 -4.56 -5.44
C GLN A 48 -0.72 -3.03 -5.42
N ILE A 49 -1.61 -2.45 -4.61
CA ILE A 49 -1.69 -0.98 -4.51
C ILE A 49 -0.52 -0.44 -3.71
N VAL A 50 -0.06 -1.17 -2.71
CA VAL A 50 1.07 -0.78 -1.86
C VAL A 50 2.35 -0.74 -2.71
N ASP A 51 2.58 -1.81 -3.48
CA ASP A 51 3.70 -1.88 -4.40
C ASP A 51 3.63 -0.77 -5.47
N ALA A 52 2.43 -0.45 -5.98
CA ALA A 52 2.25 0.62 -6.96
C ALA A 52 2.52 2.02 -6.37
N PHE A 53 2.05 2.31 -5.15
CA PHE A 53 2.34 3.58 -4.49
C PHE A 53 3.83 3.70 -4.13
N ALA A 54 4.48 2.61 -3.70
CA ALA A 54 5.90 2.60 -3.37
C ALA A 54 6.81 2.95 -4.57
N GLN A 55 6.34 2.79 -5.82
CA GLN A 55 7.07 3.21 -7.01
C GLN A 55 7.04 4.72 -7.28
N VAL A 56 6.04 5.44 -6.74
CA VAL A 56 5.98 6.90 -6.89
C VAL A 56 7.00 7.51 -5.94
N ALA A 57 8.16 7.95 -6.44
CA ALA A 57 9.26 8.45 -5.62
C ALA A 57 8.90 9.75 -4.88
N ASP A 58 8.17 10.65 -5.54
CA ASP A 58 7.75 11.91 -4.95
C ASP A 58 6.63 11.71 -3.91
N ARG A 59 6.91 12.11 -2.67
CA ARG A 59 5.99 11.94 -1.55
C ARG A 59 4.70 12.74 -1.73
N GLU A 60 4.79 13.99 -2.14
CA GLU A 60 3.62 14.87 -2.21
C GLU A 60 2.65 14.38 -3.29
N ALA A 61 3.18 14.05 -4.48
CA ALA A 61 2.41 13.49 -5.59
C ALA A 61 1.79 12.13 -5.23
N ARG A 62 2.52 11.29 -4.49
CA ARG A 62 2.03 10.00 -4.00
C ARG A 62 0.83 10.16 -3.07
N VAL A 63 0.91 11.07 -2.09
CA VAL A 63 -0.17 11.35 -1.13
C VAL A 63 -1.36 12.04 -1.82
N GLU A 64 -1.11 12.98 -2.74
CA GLU A 64 -2.16 13.65 -3.51
C GLU A 64 -2.95 12.64 -4.36
N LEU A 65 -2.24 11.79 -5.10
CA LEU A 65 -2.86 10.73 -5.89
C LEU A 65 -3.69 9.80 -5.00
N ALA A 66 -3.16 9.37 -3.85
CA ALA A 66 -3.87 8.51 -2.91
C ALA A 66 -5.21 9.12 -2.47
N ARG A 67 -5.21 10.41 -2.09
CA ARG A 67 -6.42 11.15 -1.73
C ARG A 67 -7.40 11.27 -2.90
N GLU A 68 -6.90 11.49 -4.11
CA GLU A 68 -7.73 11.57 -5.30
C GLU A 68 -8.41 10.24 -5.61
N VAL A 69 -7.67 9.14 -5.63
CA VAL A 69 -8.23 7.83 -5.99
C VAL A 69 -9.19 7.31 -4.92
N ALA A 70 -8.95 7.61 -3.64
CA ALA A 70 -9.85 7.35 -2.53
C ALA A 70 -11.17 8.09 -2.71
N ARG A 71 -11.11 9.42 -2.91
CA ARG A 71 -12.29 10.27 -3.14
C ARG A 71 -13.15 9.81 -4.31
N ARG A 72 -12.52 9.32 -5.38
CA ARG A 72 -13.20 8.81 -6.58
C ARG A 72 -13.64 7.35 -6.45
N ARG A 73 -13.34 6.67 -5.34
CA ARG A 73 -13.56 5.22 -5.14
C ARG A 73 -13.04 4.40 -6.30
N THR A 74 -11.84 4.73 -6.74
CA THR A 74 -11.20 4.13 -7.92
C THR A 74 -10.99 2.63 -7.68
N SER A 75 -11.30 1.81 -8.70
CA SER A 75 -11.04 0.37 -8.62
C SER A 75 -9.54 0.09 -8.45
N LEU A 76 -9.21 -1.07 -7.88
CA LEU A 76 -7.82 -1.51 -7.70
C LEU A 76 -6.98 -1.37 -8.97
N LYS A 77 -7.48 -1.87 -10.11
CA LYS A 77 -6.79 -1.75 -11.41
C LYS A 77 -6.61 -0.29 -11.84
N GLY A 78 -7.59 0.56 -11.55
CA GLY A 78 -7.52 1.99 -11.81
C GLY A 78 -6.45 2.69 -10.99
N ILE A 79 -6.30 2.31 -9.71
CA ILE A 79 -5.27 2.84 -8.80
C ILE A 79 -3.88 2.49 -9.33
N VAL A 80 -3.61 1.21 -9.62
CA VAL A 80 -2.31 0.76 -10.15
C VAL A 80 -1.94 1.53 -11.41
N ARG A 81 -2.87 1.63 -12.38
CA ARG A 81 -2.65 2.42 -13.60
C ARG A 81 -2.44 3.91 -13.36
N ALA A 82 -3.02 4.47 -12.30
CA ALA A 82 -2.83 5.88 -11.98
C ALA A 82 -1.43 6.13 -11.40
N CYS A 83 -0.92 5.20 -10.59
CA CYS A 83 0.46 5.23 -10.12
C CYS A 83 1.45 5.08 -11.29
N GLU A 84 1.24 4.09 -12.18
CA GLU A 84 2.07 3.88 -13.38
C GLU A 84 2.18 5.17 -14.22
N ARG A 85 1.05 5.80 -14.53
CA ARG A 85 1.02 7.08 -15.27
C ARG A 85 1.71 8.23 -14.53
N LEU A 86 1.66 8.24 -13.21
CA LEU A 86 2.30 9.28 -12.42
C LEU A 86 3.82 9.11 -12.41
N VAL A 87 4.31 7.87 -12.30
CA VAL A 87 5.74 7.55 -12.41
C VAL A 87 6.26 7.97 -13.78
N GLU A 88 5.59 7.56 -14.87
CA GLU A 88 5.97 7.95 -16.23
C GLU A 88 6.09 9.47 -16.39
N ARG A 89 5.18 10.25 -15.80
CA ARG A 89 5.19 11.72 -15.87
C ARG A 89 6.25 12.41 -15.01
N ILE A 90 6.77 11.75 -13.98
CA ILE A 90 7.82 12.29 -13.10
C ILE A 90 9.21 12.00 -13.67
N GLU A 91 9.36 10.89 -14.41
CA GLU A 91 10.62 10.48 -15.04
C GLU A 91 10.89 11.18 -16.38
N GLU A 92 9.89 11.79 -16.99
CA GLU A 92 9.99 12.69 -18.17
C GLU A 92 10.48 14.11 -17.80
#